data_AF-A0A2W6DYD7-F1
#
_entry.id   AF-A0A2W6DYD7-F1
#
_cell.length_a   1.000
_cell.length_b   1.000
_cell.length_c   1.000
_cell.angle_alpha   90.00
_cell.angle_beta   90.00
_cell.angle_gamma   90.00
#
_symmetry.space_group_name_H-M   'P 1'
#
loop_
_entity.id
_entity.type
_entity.pdbx_description
1 polymer ?
#
loop_
_entity_poly.entity_id
_entity_poly.type
_entity_poly.pdbx_seq_one_letter_code
_entity_poly.pdbx_strand_id
1 'polypeptide(L)'
;MLDALREAGRAYHGGIARVRPYEFWVLGSPTVFLVVLGLPLAWLALRNLAAGHATALALALVVATSALLGFTKAENERIWLFLVPLACVAAASGERVRHLRWLLGGLAVQALAVELLLDTTW
;
A
#
# COMPACT_ATOMS: atom_id res chain seq x y z
N MET A 1 -6.05 -30.16 2.96
CA MET A 1 -6.31 -28.94 3.76
C MET A 1 -5.24 -28.72 4.83
N LEU A 2 -4.92 -29.73 5.66
CA LEU A 2 -3.83 -29.65 6.64
C LEU A 2 -2.43 -29.52 6.01
N ASP A 3 -2.17 -30.18 4.90
CA ASP A 3 -0.86 -30.09 4.22
C ASP A 3 -0.65 -28.72 3.57
N ALA A 4 -1.69 -28.16 2.94
CA ALA A 4 -1.67 -26.79 2.42
C ALA A 4 -1.40 -25.74 3.53
N LEU A 5 -1.97 -25.92 4.73
CA LEU A 5 -1.68 -25.06 5.88
C LEU A 5 -0.24 -25.21 6.38
N ARG A 6 0.31 -26.43 6.37
CA ARG A 6 1.71 -26.69 6.74
C ARG A 6 2.69 -26.14 5.71
N GLU A 7 2.36 -26.21 4.43
CA GLU A 7 3.16 -25.65 3.34
C GLU A 7 3.12 -24.12 3.34
N ALA A 8 1.95 -23.53 3.57
CA ALA A 8 1.83 -22.09 3.82
C ALA A 8 2.66 -21.65 5.03
N GLY A 9 2.62 -22.40 6.13
CA GLY A 9 3.45 -22.15 7.32
C GLY A 9 4.96 -22.26 7.05
N ARG A 10 5.39 -23.21 6.21
CA ARG A 10 6.80 -23.34 5.81
C ARG A 10 7.25 -22.18 4.91
N ALA A 11 6.43 -21.72 3.97
CA ALA A 11 6.72 -20.54 3.16
C ALA A 11 6.83 -19.27 4.04
N TYR A 12 5.94 -19.14 5.02
CA TYR A 12 5.91 -18.03 5.99
C TYR A 12 7.19 -17.94 6.85
N HIS A 13 7.80 -19.09 7.17
CA HIS A 13 9.04 -19.18 7.96
C HIS A 13 10.32 -19.39 7.13
N GLY A 14 10.20 -19.69 5.82
CA GLY A 14 11.29 -20.10 4.94
C GLY A 14 11.95 -18.98 4.13
N GLY A 15 11.42 -17.76 4.13
CA GLY A 15 11.90 -16.64 3.31
C GLY A 15 12.61 -15.50 4.05
N ILE A 16 12.82 -14.37 3.34
CA ILE A 16 13.41 -13.10 3.85
C ILE A 16 12.66 -12.59 5.11
N ALA A 17 11.42 -13.00 5.28
CA ALA A 17 10.58 -12.86 6.48
C ALA A 17 11.24 -13.32 7.80
N ARG A 18 12.22 -14.24 7.76
CA ARG A 18 12.99 -14.67 8.93
C ARG A 18 14.18 -13.76 9.25
N VAL A 19 14.71 -13.06 8.25
CA VAL A 19 15.94 -12.25 8.35
C VAL A 19 15.63 -10.81 8.75
N ARG A 20 14.48 -10.27 8.33
CA ARG A 20 14.10 -8.89 8.62
C ARG A 20 13.23 -8.80 9.89
N PRO A 21 13.51 -7.83 10.78
CA PRO A 21 12.78 -7.64 12.03
C PRO A 21 11.30 -7.32 11.76
N TYR A 22 10.42 -7.59 12.71
CA TYR A 22 8.96 -7.46 12.52
C TYR A 22 8.56 -6.02 12.17
N GLU A 23 9.24 -5.05 12.77
CA GLU A 23 9.06 -3.61 12.57
C GLU A 23 9.31 -3.20 11.12
N PHE A 24 10.24 -3.88 10.42
CA PHE A 24 10.49 -3.65 9.00
C PHE A 24 9.24 -3.93 8.17
N TRP A 25 8.45 -4.94 8.53
CA TRP A 25 7.23 -5.30 7.79
C TRP A 25 6.03 -4.46 8.21
N VAL A 26 5.89 -4.17 9.51
CA VAL A 26 4.77 -3.37 10.03
C VAL A 26 4.81 -1.94 9.51
N LEU A 27 6.01 -1.34 9.41
CA LEU A 27 6.15 0.03 8.93
C LEU A 27 6.51 0.09 7.45
N GLY A 28 7.42 -0.78 7.00
CA GLY A 28 7.89 -0.78 5.62
C GLY A 28 6.77 -1.09 4.63
N SER A 29 5.92 -2.09 4.90
CA SER A 29 4.86 -2.43 3.95
C SER A 29 3.90 -1.26 3.74
N PRO A 30 3.29 -0.64 4.78
CA PRO A 30 2.45 0.56 4.60
C PRO A 30 3.17 1.69 3.88
N THR A 31 4.46 1.92 4.19
CA THR A 31 5.25 2.96 3.52
C THR A 31 5.39 2.67 2.03
N VAL A 32 5.78 1.46 1.63
CA VAL A 32 5.96 1.14 0.20
C VAL A 32 4.62 1.18 -0.52
N PHE A 33 3.54 0.71 0.10
CA PHE A 33 2.20 0.86 -0.47
C PHE A 33 1.82 2.30 -0.76
N LEU A 34 2.04 3.22 0.19
CA LEU A 34 1.76 4.64 -0.02
C LEU A 34 2.65 5.24 -1.11
N VAL A 35 3.90 4.82 -1.22
CA VAL A 35 4.81 5.26 -2.28
C VAL A 35 4.33 4.75 -3.64
N VAL A 36 4.09 3.45 -3.78
CA VAL A 36 3.64 2.80 -5.02
C VAL A 36 2.27 3.31 -5.47
N LEU A 37 1.37 3.60 -4.54
CA LEU A 37 0.06 4.19 -4.82
C LEU A 37 0.17 5.56 -5.53
N GLY A 38 1.27 6.28 -5.32
CA GLY A 38 1.44 7.66 -5.79
C GLY A 38 1.46 8.63 -4.62
N LEU A 39 2.56 9.38 -4.46
CA LEU A 39 2.70 10.42 -3.44
C LEU A 39 1.52 11.42 -3.43
N PRO A 40 1.00 11.89 -4.59
CA PRO A 40 -0.17 12.77 -4.60
C PRO A 40 -1.44 12.11 -4.05
N LEU A 41 -1.68 10.83 -4.37
CA LEU A 41 -2.85 10.07 -3.89
C LEU A 41 -2.72 9.75 -2.41
N ALA A 42 -1.55 9.28 -1.99
CA ALA A 42 -1.23 9.03 -0.59
C ALA A 42 -1.42 10.29 0.26
N TRP A 43 -0.95 11.44 -0.22
CA TRP A 43 -1.14 12.72 0.46
C TRP A 43 -2.61 13.07 0.63
N LEU A 44 -3.44 12.94 -0.42
CA LEU A 44 -4.87 13.21 -0.31
C LEU A 44 -5.58 12.24 0.63
N ALA A 45 -5.25 10.95 0.57
CA ALA A 45 -5.81 9.95 1.47
C ALA A 45 -5.45 10.25 2.94
N LEU A 46 -4.18 10.63 3.22
CA LEU A 46 -3.72 11.02 4.56
C LEU A 46 -4.36 12.33 5.04
N ARG A 47 -4.50 13.31 4.15
CA ARG A 47 -5.19 14.57 4.47
C ARG A 47 -6.66 14.30 4.82
N ASN A 48 -7.34 13.45 4.07
CA ASN A 48 -8.74 13.10 4.34
C ASN A 48 -8.87 12.25 5.61
N LEU A 49 -7.87 11.42 5.92
CA LEU A 49 -7.78 10.72 7.20
C LEU A 49 -7.65 11.72 8.37
N ALA A 50 -6.76 12.71 8.24
CA ALA A 50 -6.59 13.76 9.26
C ALA A 50 -7.84 14.63 9.44
N ALA A 51 -8.62 14.83 8.36
CA ALA A 51 -9.92 15.51 8.41
C ALA A 51 -11.08 14.62 8.91
N GLY A 52 -10.82 13.34 9.23
CA GLY A 52 -11.81 12.44 9.82
C GLY A 52 -12.81 11.82 8.84
N HIS A 53 -12.51 11.77 7.54
CA HIS A 53 -13.38 11.13 6.57
C HIS A 53 -13.45 9.61 6.78
N ALA A 54 -14.67 9.07 6.87
CA ALA A 54 -14.91 7.67 7.19
C ALA A 54 -14.26 6.68 6.19
N THR A 55 -14.21 7.02 4.90
CA THR A 55 -13.58 6.19 3.85
C THR A 55 -12.07 6.10 4.03
N ALA A 56 -11.41 7.21 4.36
CA ALA A 56 -9.99 7.25 4.64
C ALA A 56 -9.64 6.52 5.93
N LEU A 57 -10.49 6.65 6.96
CA LEU A 57 -10.37 5.90 8.20
C LEU A 57 -10.52 4.39 7.98
N ALA A 58 -11.51 3.96 7.20
CA ALA A 58 -11.72 2.55 6.87
C ALA A 58 -10.50 1.96 6.15
N LEU A 59 -9.95 2.66 5.14
CA LEU A 59 -8.73 2.24 4.46
C LEU A 59 -7.55 2.14 5.43
N ALA A 60 -7.35 3.14 6.28
CA ALA A 60 -6.27 3.15 7.25
C ALA A 60 -6.37 1.98 8.24
N LEU A 61 -7.57 1.66 8.71
CA LEU A 61 -7.81 0.51 9.60
C LEU A 61 -7.52 -0.82 8.90
N VAL A 62 -7.95 -1.01 7.65
CA VAL A 62 -7.65 -2.23 6.88
C VAL A 62 -6.15 -2.40 6.67
N VAL A 63 -5.44 -1.33 6.30
CA VAL A 63 -3.98 -1.36 6.12
C VAL A 63 -3.28 -1.63 7.46
N ALA A 64 -3.66 -0.93 8.53
CA ALA A 64 -3.06 -1.10 9.85
C ALA A 64 -3.30 -2.51 10.41
N THR A 65 -4.53 -3.01 10.36
CA THR A 65 -4.87 -4.36 10.85
C THR A 65 -4.16 -5.45 10.04
N SER A 66 -4.13 -5.34 8.71
CA SER A 66 -3.40 -6.33 7.88
C SER A 66 -1.89 -6.31 8.12
N ALA A 67 -1.30 -5.14 8.38
CA ALA A 67 0.11 -5.01 8.75
C ALA A 67 0.40 -5.59 10.15
N LEU A 68 -0.44 -5.29 11.14
CA LEU A 68 -0.29 -5.76 12.53
C LEU A 68 -0.57 -7.26 12.70
N LEU A 69 -1.39 -7.86 11.83
CA LEU A 69 -1.62 -9.30 11.81
C LEU A 69 -0.52 -10.05 11.04
N GLY A 70 0.45 -9.35 10.47
CA GLY A 70 1.57 -9.95 9.74
C GLY A 70 1.18 -10.57 8.41
N PHE A 71 0.00 -10.28 7.85
CA PHE A 71 -0.36 -10.73 6.49
C PHE A 71 0.59 -10.13 5.44
N THR A 72 1.12 -8.94 5.72
CA THR A 72 2.12 -8.25 4.88
C THR A 72 3.47 -8.94 4.81
N LYS A 73 3.80 -9.77 5.81
CA LYS A 73 5.07 -10.49 5.90
C LYS A 73 5.16 -11.69 4.95
N ALA A 74 4.01 -12.22 4.51
CA ALA A 74 3.92 -13.49 3.79
C ALA A 74 3.85 -13.37 2.27
N GLU A 75 3.15 -12.37 1.76
CA GLU A 75 2.72 -12.35 0.35
C GLU A 75 3.26 -11.14 -0.45
N ASN A 76 4.24 -10.42 0.08
CA ASN A 76 4.70 -9.13 -0.45
C ASN A 76 3.56 -8.10 -0.54
N GLU A 77 3.93 -6.86 -0.78
CA GLU A 77 3.05 -5.70 -1.01
C GLU A 77 1.93 -5.85 -2.06
N ARG A 78 1.94 -6.93 -2.84
CA ARG A 78 0.91 -7.26 -3.84
C ARG A 78 -0.47 -7.51 -3.26
N ILE A 79 -0.56 -7.94 -1.98
CA ILE A 79 -1.86 -8.14 -1.33
C ILE A 79 -2.69 -6.87 -1.24
N TRP A 80 -2.10 -5.69 -1.39
CA TRP A 80 -2.84 -4.44 -1.29
C TRP A 80 -3.20 -3.82 -2.65
N LEU A 81 -2.87 -4.47 -3.76
CA LEU A 81 -3.26 -3.99 -5.09
C LEU A 81 -4.78 -3.87 -5.24
N PHE A 82 -5.55 -4.78 -4.63
CA PHE A 82 -7.02 -4.68 -4.64
C PHE A 82 -7.56 -3.50 -3.82
N LEU A 83 -6.75 -2.88 -2.95
CA LEU A 83 -7.11 -1.70 -2.19
C LEU A 83 -6.92 -0.40 -2.97
N VAL A 84 -6.25 -0.42 -4.13
CA VAL A 84 -6.00 0.79 -4.94
C VAL A 84 -7.29 1.53 -5.31
N PRO A 85 -8.37 0.88 -5.79
CA PRO A 85 -9.63 1.58 -6.04
C PRO A 85 -10.22 2.22 -4.77
N LEU A 86 -10.10 1.55 -3.62
CA LEU A 86 -10.56 2.09 -2.33
C LEU A 86 -9.71 3.28 -1.89
N ALA A 87 -8.42 3.27 -2.19
CA ALA A 87 -7.53 4.41 -1.96
C ALA A 87 -7.88 5.62 -2.84
N CYS A 88 -8.28 5.39 -4.09
CA CYS A 88 -8.82 6.46 -4.95
C CYS A 88 -10.12 7.05 -4.37
N VAL A 89 -11.03 6.21 -3.84
CA VAL A 89 -12.26 6.66 -3.18
C VAL A 89 -11.94 7.44 -1.89
N ALA A 90 -10.98 6.96 -1.10
CA ALA A 90 -10.52 7.65 0.11
C ALA A 90 -9.85 9.00 -0.20
N ALA A 91 -9.14 9.12 -1.32
CA ALA A 91 -8.58 10.39 -1.77
C ALA A 91 -9.66 11.35 -2.30
N ALA A 92 -10.72 10.82 -2.92
CA ALA A 92 -11.80 11.60 -3.52
C ALA A 92 -12.93 11.97 -2.54
N SER A 93 -12.94 11.45 -1.31
CA SER A 93 -14.02 11.66 -0.34
C SER A 93 -14.09 13.07 0.27
N GLY A 94 -13.07 13.89 0.02
CA GLY A 94 -13.03 15.29 0.44
C GLY A 94 -13.59 16.25 -0.62
N GLU A 95 -13.10 17.49 -0.63
CA GLU A 95 -13.46 18.48 -1.65
C GLU A 95 -13.10 18.02 -3.07
N ARG A 96 -13.91 18.46 -4.04
CA ARG A 96 -13.69 18.21 -5.47
C ARG A 96 -12.24 18.57 -5.83
N VAL A 97 -11.49 17.63 -6.37
CA VAL A 97 -10.08 17.82 -6.73
C VAL A 97 -9.98 18.93 -7.79
N ARG A 98 -9.76 20.17 -7.33
CA ARG A 98 -9.78 21.40 -8.15
C ARG A 98 -8.74 21.38 -9.27
N HIS A 99 -7.70 20.56 -9.09
CA HIS A 99 -6.54 20.44 -9.96
C HIS A 99 -6.33 19.00 -10.44
N LEU A 100 -7.40 18.30 -10.82
CA LEU A 100 -7.35 16.89 -11.24
C LEU A 100 -6.30 16.64 -12.34
N ARG A 101 -6.19 17.55 -13.33
CA ARG A 101 -5.19 17.44 -14.40
C ARG A 101 -3.76 17.42 -13.88
N TRP A 102 -3.46 18.24 -12.87
CA TRP A 102 -2.13 18.28 -12.25
C TRP A 102 -1.87 17.06 -11.38
N LEU A 103 -2.89 16.56 -10.68
CA LEU A 103 -2.78 15.32 -9.92
C LEU A 103 -2.49 14.13 -10.83
N LEU A 104 -3.25 13.99 -11.93
CA LEU A 104 -3.01 12.95 -12.93
C LEU A 104 -1.65 13.10 -13.60
N GLY A 105 -1.24 14.34 -13.93
CA GLY A 105 0.10 14.62 -14.44
C GLY A 105 1.20 14.21 -13.47
N GLY A 106 1.06 14.53 -12.18
CA GLY A 106 2.01 14.13 -11.14
C GLY A 106 2.09 12.62 -10.96
N LEU A 107 0.95 11.91 -10.99
CA LEU A 107 0.92 10.45 -10.95
C LEU A 107 1.58 9.83 -12.19
N ALA A 108 1.33 10.38 -13.38
CA ALA A 108 1.95 9.92 -14.61
C ALA A 108 3.48 10.12 -14.58
N VAL A 109 3.95 11.28 -14.10
CA VAL A 109 5.39 11.54 -13.91
C VAL A 109 5.99 10.56 -12.90
N GLN A 110 5.31 10.28 -11.79
CA GLN A 110 5.81 9.32 -10.81
C GLN A 110 5.88 7.91 -11.41
N ALA A 111 4.84 7.48 -12.13
CA ALA A 111 4.83 6.17 -12.79
C ALA A 111 5.99 6.05 -13.79
N LEU A 112 6.21 7.09 -14.62
CA LEU A 112 7.35 7.15 -15.53
C LEU A 112 8.69 7.14 -14.80
N ALA A 113 8.82 7.85 -13.69
CA ALA A 113 10.04 7.87 -12.89
C ALA A 113 10.31 6.49 -12.25
N VAL A 114 9.29 5.81 -11.75
CA VAL A 114 9.40 4.45 -11.22
C VAL A 114 9.84 3.48 -12.33
N GLU A 115 9.21 3.53 -13.49
CA GLU A 115 9.60 2.73 -14.65
C GLU A 115 11.07 2.99 -15.05
N LEU A 116 11.44 4.26 -15.22
CA LEU A 116 12.78 4.64 -15.69
C LEU A 116 13.90 4.39 -14.69
N LEU A 117 13.62 4.43 -13.39
CA LEU A 117 14.64 4.30 -12.34
C LEU A 117 14.70 2.89 -11.76
N LEU A 118 13.58 2.17 -11.71
CA LEU A 118 13.47 0.88 -11.04
C LEU A 118 13.21 -0.28 -12.01
N ASP A 119 12.64 -0.03 -13.19
CA ASP A 119 12.38 -1.04 -14.22
C ASP A 119 13.42 -1.00 -15.36
N THR A 120 14.67 -0.68 -15.00
CA THR A 120 15.80 -0.79 -15.92
C THR A 120 16.29 -2.23 -15.97
N THR A 121 15.77 -2.98 -16.95
CA THR A 121 16.23 -4.30 -17.41
C THR A 121 17.02 -5.12 -16.37
N TRP A 122 16.31 -5.85 -15.52
CA TRP A 122 16.81 -7.09 -14.92
C TRP A 122 16.21 -8.29 -15.64
#